data_AF-A0A977NLN0-F1
#
_entry.id   AF-A0A977NLN0-F1
#
_cell.length_a   1.000
_cell.length_b   1.000
_cell.length_c   1.000
_cell.angle_alpha   90.00
_cell.angle_beta   90.00
_cell.angle_gamma   90.00
#
_symmetry.space_group_name_H-M   'P 1'
#
loop_
_entity.id
_entity.type
_entity.pdbx_description
1 polymer ?
#
loop_
_entity_poly.entity_id
_entity_poly.type
_entity_poly.pdbx_seq_one_letter_code
_entity_poly.pdbx_strand_id
1 'polypeptide(L)' 'MGLLHREKNECEDCHTRFSSYEELVHHAHDAHKHHIIKCSDCGKLFLHEKDRLHHVKEERERKADIRRHKF' A
#
# COMPACT_ATOMS: atom_id res chain seq x y z
N MET A 1 3.06 -15.06 4.65
CA MET A 1 1.73 -14.49 4.95
C MET A 1 1.63 -13.10 4.32
N GLY A 2 1.61 -13.03 2.99
CA GLY A 2 1.34 -11.79 2.27
C GLY A 2 -0.15 -11.77 1.97
N LEU A 3 -0.91 -10.94 2.69
CA LEU A 3 -2.36 -10.81 2.52
C LEU A 3 -2.70 -9.88 1.34
N LEU A 4 -1.99 -10.05 0.23
CA LEU A 4 -2.37 -9.47 -1.05
C LEU A 4 -2.34 -10.62 -2.05
N HIS A 5 -3.48 -11.29 -2.17
CA HIS A 5 -3.72 -12.13 -3.33
C HIS A 5 -3.72 -11.18 -4.53
N ARG A 6 -2.59 -11.16 -5.24
CA ARG A 6 -2.26 -10.34 -6.43
C ARG A 6 -3.26 -10.49 -7.59
N GLU A 7 -4.34 -11.24 -7.43
CA GLU A 7 -5.30 -11.56 -8.48
C GLU A 7 -6.64 -10.82 -8.32
N LYS A 8 -7.02 -10.37 -7.12
CA LYS A 8 -8.29 -9.66 -6.92
C LYS A 8 -8.13 -8.60 -5.84
N ASN A 9 -8.01 -7.34 -6.24
CA ASN A 9 -8.13 -6.22 -5.30
C ASN A 9 -9.61 -6.08 -4.90
N GLU A 10 -10.14 -7.11 -4.24
CA GLU A 10 -11.54 -7.22 -3.85
C GLU A 10 -11.67 -6.90 -2.36
N CYS A 11 -12.61 -6.02 -2.05
CA CYS A 11 -12.98 -5.66 -0.68
C CYS A 11 -13.81 -6.80 -0.07
N GLU A 12 -13.40 -7.34 1.08
CA GLU A 12 -14.11 -8.47 1.72
C GLU A 12 -15.47 -8.06 2.32
N ASP A 13 -15.61 -6.83 2.79
CA ASP A 13 -16.86 -6.31 3.36
C ASP A 13 -17.94 -6.01 2.32
N CYS A 14 -17.54 -5.68 1.10
CA CYS A 14 -18.42 -5.12 0.07
C CYS A 14 -18.30 -5.81 -1.29
N HIS A 15 -17.43 -6.83 -1.38
CA HIS A 15 -17.09 -7.59 -2.59
C HIS A 15 -16.79 -6.72 -3.82
N THR A 16 -16.34 -5.48 -3.60
CA THR A 16 -16.05 -4.54 -4.69
C THR A 16 -14.66 -4.80 -5.22
N ARG A 17 -14.56 -5.02 -6.53
CA ARG A 17 -13.30 -5.25 -7.24
C ARG A 17 -12.73 -3.94 -7.73
N PHE A 18 -11.48 -3.68 -7.36
CA PHE A 18 -10.73 -2.52 -7.82
C PHE A 18 -9.64 -2.93 -8.81
N SER A 19 -9.34 -2.04 -9.75
CA SER A 19 -8.25 -2.25 -10.71
C SER A 19 -6.87 -2.05 -10.08
N SER A 20 -6.78 -1.43 -8.90
CA SER A 20 -5.52 -1.17 -8.21
C SER A 20 -5.65 -1.33 -6.70
N TYR A 21 -4.52 -1.68 -6.05
CA TYR A 21 -4.45 -1.82 -4.59
C TYR A 21 -4.75 -0.48 -3.89
N GLU A 22 -4.26 0.64 -4.41
CA GLU A 22 -4.45 1.96 -3.81
C GLU A 22 -5.94 2.33 -3.72
N GLU A 23 -6.70 2.07 -4.79
CA GLU A 23 -8.15 2.27 -4.86
C GLU A 23 -8.89 1.42 -3.81
N LEU A 24 -8.50 0.15 -3.64
CA LEU A 24 -9.05 -0.73 -2.63
C LEU A 24 -8.76 -0.21 -1.21
N VAL A 25 -7.55 0.25 -0.94
CA VAL A 25 -7.16 0.75 0.38
C VAL A 25 -7.89 2.06 0.70
N HIS A 26 -7.99 2.97 -0.26
CA HIS A 26 -8.78 4.19 -0.15
C HIS A 26 -10.25 3.88 0.10
N HIS A 27 -10.81 2.94 -0.64
CA HIS A 27 -12.17 2.49 -0.46
C HIS A 27 -12.40 1.88 0.93
N ALA A 28 -11.53 0.99 1.40
CA ALA A 28 -11.64 0.40 2.73
C ALA A 28 -11.59 1.45 3.85
N HIS A 29 -10.79 2.51 3.68
CA HIS A 29 -10.75 3.62 4.62
C HIS A 29 -12.01 4.49 4.59
N ASP A 30 -12.49 4.87 3.41
CA ASP A 30 -13.62 5.80 3.31
C ASP A 30 -14.94 5.10 3.58
N ALA A 31 -15.16 3.94 2.95
CA ALA A 31 -16.41 3.18 3.05
C ALA A 31 -16.53 2.40 4.35
N HIS A 32 -15.44 1.75 4.80
CA HIS A 32 -15.46 0.88 5.99
C HIS A 32 -14.77 1.52 7.21
N LYS A 33 -14.20 2.72 7.09
CA LYS A 33 -13.41 3.36 8.15
C LYS A 33 -12.31 2.45 8.70
N HIS A 34 -11.76 1.60 7.83
CA HIS A 34 -10.64 0.76 8.20
C HIS A 34 -9.44 1.62 8.57
N HIS A 35 -8.76 1.23 9.65
CA HIS A 35 -7.57 1.90 10.14
C HIS A 35 -6.40 1.60 9.21
N ILE A 36 -6.28 2.41 8.18
CA ILE A 36 -5.13 2.41 7.28
C ILE A 36 -4.14 3.49 7.70
N ILE A 37 -2.91 3.31 7.26
CA ILE A 37 -1.79 4.12 7.69
C ILE A 37 -1.10 4.63 6.43
N LYS A 38 -0.99 5.96 6.32
CA LYS A 38 -0.33 6.62 5.21
C LYS A 38 1.18 6.69 5.46
N CYS A 39 1.96 6.30 4.46
CA CYS A 39 3.39 6.53 4.44
C CYS A 39 3.69 8.00 4.10
N SER A 40 4.41 8.70 4.97
CA SER A 40 4.78 10.11 4.76
C SER A 40 5.82 10.33 3.67
N ASP A 41 6.58 9.30 3.29
CA ASP A 41 7.72 9.41 2.37
C ASP A 41 7.36 9.17 0.89
N CYS A 42 6.25 8.48 0.62
CA CYS A 42 5.77 8.19 -0.73
C CYS A 42 4.25 8.43 -0.93
N GLY A 43 3.50 8.62 0.16
CA GLY A 43 2.04 8.83 0.11
C GLY A 43 1.20 7.56 0.04
N LYS A 44 1.79 6.37 -0.08
CA LYS A 44 1.06 5.09 -0.14
C LYS A 44 0.33 4.76 1.15
N LEU A 45 -0.80 4.09 1.01
CA LEU A 45 -1.65 3.67 2.11
C LEU A 45 -1.45 2.18 2.41
N PHE A 46 -1.43 1.81 3.69
CA PHE A 46 -1.21 0.45 4.17
C PHE A 46 -2.27 0.08 5.20
N LEU A 47 -2.83 -1.13 5.14
CA LEU A 47 -3.76 -1.62 6.17
C LEU A 47 -3.07 -1.92 7.50
N HIS A 48 -1.76 -2.19 7.49
CA HIS A 48 -1.03 -2.60 8.66
C HIS A 48 0.27 -1.82 8.81
N GLU A 49 0.64 -1.56 10.07
CA GLU A 49 1.85 -0.81 10.36
C GLU A 49 3.11 -1.58 9.96
N LYS A 50 3.10 -2.91 10.11
CA LYS A 50 4.20 -3.79 9.69
C LYS A 50 4.50 -3.67 8.19
N ASP A 51 3.46 -3.59 7.36
CA ASP A 51 3.57 -3.44 5.91
C ASP A 51 4.10 -2.05 5.55
N ARG A 52 3.64 -1.00 6.24
CA ARG A 52 4.20 0.36 6.10
C ARG A 52 5.69 0.38 6.46
N LEU A 53 6.07 -0.19 7.59
CA LEU A 53 7.46 -0.19 8.07
C LEU A 53 8.39 -0.95 7.12
N HIS A 54 7.95 -2.11 6.62
CA HIS A 54 8.69 -2.88 5.63
C HIS A 54 8.88 -2.07 4.35
N HIS A 55 7.79 -1.49 3.83
CA HIS A 55 7.82 -0.66 2.65
C HIS A 55 8.76 0.55 2.78
N VAL A 56 8.70 1.30 3.89
CA VAL A 56 9.57 2.46 4.12
C VAL A 56 11.04 2.05 4.14
N LYS A 57 11.35 0.88 4.72
CA LYS A 57 12.70 0.34 4.74
C LYS A 57 13.19 0.03 3.33
N GLU A 58 12.39 -0.68 2.53
CA GLU A 58 12.71 -1.03 1.14
C GLU A 58 12.80 0.22 0.23
N GLU A 59 11.89 1.18 0.37
CA GLU A 59 11.92 2.44 -0.39
C GLU A 59 13.19 3.24 -0.09
N ARG A 60 13.63 3.27 1.17
CA ARG A 60 14.87 3.94 1.56
C ARG A 60 16.09 3.31 0.87
N GLU A 61 16.08 2.00 0.69
CA GLU A 61 17.12 1.26 -0.03
C GLU A 61 17.03 1.47 -1.55
N ARG A 62 15.82 1.46 -2.11
CA ARG A 62 15.58 1.68 -3.54
C ARG A 62 15.87 3.12 -3.99
N LYS A 63 15.55 4.12 -3.17
CA LYS A 63 15.86 5.55 -3.42
C LYS A 63 17.36 5.84 -3.41
N ALA A 64 18.18 4.99 -2.77
CA ALA A 64 19.64 5.11 -2.80
C ALA A 64 20.22 4.72 -4.17
N ASP A 65 19.58 3.80 -4.88
CA ASP A 65 19.98 3.34 -6.21
C ASP A 65 19.60 4.35 -7.32
N ILE A 66 18.40 4.95 -7.22
CA ILE A 66 17.92 5.95 -8.20
C ILE A 66 18.83 7.19 -8.27
N ARG A 67 19.50 7.56 -7.17
CA ARG A 67 20.49 8.66 -7.17
C ARG A 67 21.80 8.34 -7.87
N ARG A 68 22.10 7.06 -8.15
CA ARG A 68 23.33 6.63 -8.84
C ARG A 68 23.19 6.59 -10.35
N HIS A 69 21.98 6.43 -10.89
CA HIS A 69 21.72 6.41 -12.34
C HIS A 69 21.25 7.77 -12.87
N LYS A 70 21.79 8.85 -12.31
CA LYS A 70 21.63 10.23 -12.80
C LYS A 70 23.01 10.89 -12.88
N PHE A 71 23.94 10.21 -13.56
CA PHE A 71 25.20 10.76 -14.04
C PHE A 71 25.60 10.01 -15.31
#